data_AF-A0A1J3HVZ9-F1
#
_entry.id   AF-A0A1J3HVZ9-F1
#
_cell.length_a   1.000
_cell.length_b   1.000
_cell.length_c   1.000
_cell.angle_alpha   90.00
_cell.angle_beta   90.00
_cell.angle_gamma   90.00
#
_symmetry.space_group_name_H-M   'P 1'
#
loop_
_entity.id
_entity.type
_entity.pdbx_description
1 polymer ?
#
loop_
_entity_poly.entity_id
_entity_poly.type
_entity_poly.pdbx_seq_one_letter_code
_entity_poly.pdbx_strand_id
1 'polypeptide(L)'
;YAGVFLYKFMVNHDTDGSVTMSYANDSTLRYFYLDYRGYVIRRDWSEAGRKWTVGDQVPSTDCDIYRRCGEFAPCNHQKTRLCSCIRGFRPRTS
;
A
#
# COMPACT_ATOMS: atom_id res chain seq x y z
N TYR A 1 3.85 -12.00 -20.67
CA TYR A 1 3.99 -11.29 -19.39
C TYR A 1 4.63 -12.25 -18.39
N ALA A 2 5.86 -11.98 -17.96
CA ALA A 2 6.56 -12.81 -16.98
C ALA A 2 6.04 -12.43 -15.58
N GLY A 3 5.34 -13.33 -14.90
CA GLY A 3 4.95 -13.17 -13.49
C GLY A 3 6.11 -13.63 -12.60
N VAL A 4 6.40 -12.86 -11.55
CA VAL A 4 7.49 -13.18 -10.60
C VAL A 4 6.92 -13.27 -9.19
N PHE A 5 7.28 -14.33 -8.47
CA PHE A 5 6.63 -14.77 -7.23
C PHE A 5 7.07 -14.00 -5.99
N LEU A 6 6.49 -12.83 -5.74
CA LEU A 6 6.90 -11.96 -4.63
C LEU A 6 6.57 -12.58 -3.24
N TYR A 7 7.60 -12.99 -2.50
CA TYR A 7 7.51 -13.54 -1.15
C TYR A 7 7.69 -12.46 -0.09
N LYS A 8 8.69 -11.58 -0.26
CA LYS A 8 8.99 -10.50 0.67
C LYS A 8 9.38 -9.24 -0.08
N PHE A 9 8.82 -8.11 0.35
CA PHE A 9 9.27 -6.77 0.00
C PHE A 9 9.67 -6.08 1.30
N MET A 10 10.93 -5.66 1.39
CA MET A 10 11.45 -4.89 2.53
C MET A 10 12.06 -3.60 2.04
N VAL A 11 11.62 -2.49 2.61
CA VAL A 11 12.38 -1.25 2.54
C VAL A 11 13.50 -1.37 3.56
N ASN A 12 14.75 -1.36 3.09
CA ASN A 12 15.90 -1.44 3.97
C ASN A 12 16.08 -0.08 4.66
N HIS A 13 16.55 -0.10 5.90
CA HIS A 13 16.80 1.10 6.68
C HIS A 13 18.26 1.52 6.54
N ASP A 14 18.72 1.63 5.29
CA ASP A 14 20.06 2.03 4.89
C ASP A 14 20.06 3.45 4.32
N THR A 15 21.25 4.07 4.26
CA THR A 15 21.41 5.43 3.74
C THR A 15 21.11 5.55 2.25
N ASP A 16 21.20 4.43 1.52
CA ASP A 16 20.98 4.36 0.07
C ASP A 16 19.52 4.12 -0.32
N GLY A 17 18.62 3.89 0.66
CA GLY A 17 17.20 3.67 0.40
C GLY A 17 16.94 2.43 -0.44
N SER A 18 17.69 1.35 -0.18
CA SER A 18 17.59 0.14 -0.98
C SER A 18 16.35 -0.68 -0.62
N VAL A 19 15.91 -1.50 -1.57
CA VAL A 19 14.74 -2.36 -1.42
C VAL A 19 15.16 -3.80 -1.67
N THR A 20 14.89 -4.67 -0.71
CA THR A 20 15.09 -6.11 -0.87
C THR A 20 13.80 -6.77 -1.32
N MET A 21 13.87 -7.50 -2.43
CA MET A 21 12.77 -8.32 -2.93
C MET A 21 13.21 -9.78 -3.01
N SER A 22 12.46 -10.67 -2.35
CA SER A 22 12.71 -12.11 -2.43
C SER A 22 11.51 -12.84 -3.02
N TYR A 23 11.81 -13.96 -3.67
CA TYR A 23 10.84 -14.78 -4.36
C TYR A 23 10.79 -16.20 -3.78
N ALA A 24 9.60 -16.78 -3.69
CA ALA A 24 9.42 -18.16 -3.19
C ALA A 24 8.79 -19.04 -4.27
N ASN A 25 9.39 -20.22 -4.47
CA ASN A 25 8.98 -21.18 -5.49
C ASN A 25 7.59 -21.80 -5.24
N ASP A 26 7.09 -21.79 -4.01
CA ASP A 26 5.84 -22.45 -3.59
C ASP A 26 4.72 -21.45 -3.22
N SER A 27 4.81 -20.21 -3.74
CA SER A 27 3.88 -19.14 -3.44
C SER A 27 2.89 -18.89 -4.57
N THR A 28 1.68 -18.42 -4.24
CA THR A 28 0.67 -18.01 -5.23
C THR A 28 1.28 -17.06 -6.27
N LEU A 29 1.05 -17.30 -7.57
CA LEU A 29 1.45 -16.40 -8.67
C LEU A 29 0.86 -15.00 -8.41
N ARG A 30 1.71 -13.96 -8.39
CA ARG A 30 1.30 -12.56 -8.22
C ARG A 30 1.91 -11.70 -9.31
N TYR A 31 1.18 -10.67 -9.73
CA TYR A 31 1.78 -9.56 -10.47
C TYR A 31 1.21 -8.23 -10.01
N PHE A 32 2.00 -7.18 -10.19
CA PHE A 32 1.65 -5.81 -9.86
C PHE A 32 1.69 -4.96 -11.12
N TYR A 33 0.77 -4.00 -11.23
CA TYR A 33 0.82 -2.98 -12.27
C TYR A 33 0.28 -1.67 -11.75
N LEU A 34 0.75 -0.56 -12.33
CA LEU A 34 0.19 0.77 -12.12
C LEU A 34 -0.89 1.01 -13.17
N ASP A 35 -2.11 1.33 -12.74
CA ASP A 35 -3.19 1.68 -13.66
C ASP A 35 -3.12 3.16 -14.10
N TYR A 36 -3.93 3.53 -15.09
CA TYR A 36 -3.96 4.89 -15.64
C TYR A 36 -4.42 5.97 -14.65
N ARG A 37 -5.02 5.57 -13.51
CA ARG A 37 -5.47 6.47 -12.44
C ARG A 37 -4.41 6.64 -11.36
N GLY A 38 -3.28 5.92 -11.47
CA GLY A 38 -2.19 5.95 -10.50
C GLY A 38 -2.35 4.97 -9.34
N TYR A 39 -3.26 3.99 -9.44
CA TYR A 39 -3.36 2.92 -8.43
C TYR A 39 -2.40 1.79 -8.75
N VAL A 40 -1.66 1.34 -7.75
CA VAL A 40 -0.91 0.08 -7.81
C VAL A 40 -1.87 -1.06 -7.50
N ILE A 41 -1.99 -1.99 -8.43
CA ILE A 41 -2.92 -3.10 -8.35
C ILE A 41 -2.15 -4.41 -8.27
N ARG A 42 -2.43 -5.21 -7.23
CA ARG A 42 -1.99 -6.60 -7.12
C ARG A 42 -3.04 -7.54 -7.71
N ARG A 43 -2.58 -8.48 -8.53
CA ARG A 43 -3.38 -9.59 -9.04
C ARG A 43 -2.76 -10.89 -8.58
N ASP A 44 -3.60 -11.75 -8.03
CA ASP A 44 -3.24 -13.05 -7.49
C ASP A 44 -3.89 -14.14 -8.35
N TRP A 45 -3.14 -15.18 -8.69
CA TRP A 45 -3.68 -16.32 -9.44
C TRP A 45 -4.42 -17.27 -8.50
N SER A 46 -5.69 -17.52 -8.77
CA SER A 46 -6.45 -18.54 -8.07
C SER A 46 -6.35 -19.86 -8.82
N GLU A 47 -5.70 -20.87 -8.23
CA GLU A 47 -5.66 -22.22 -8.80
C GLU A 47 -7.05 -22.86 -8.87
N ALA A 48 -7.85 -22.71 -7.80
CA ALA A 48 -9.20 -23.24 -7.73
C ALA A 48 -10.11 -22.66 -8.83
N GLY A 49 -9.98 -21.36 -9.10
CA GLY A 49 -10.78 -20.66 -10.11
C GLY A 49 -10.13 -20.58 -11.50
N ARG A 50 -8.88 -21.03 -11.65
CA ARG A 50 -8.01 -20.85 -12.84
C ARG A 50 -8.10 -19.44 -13.43
N LYS A 51 -8.05 -18.42 -12.57
CA LYS A 51 -8.24 -17.02 -12.97
C LYS A 51 -7.45 -16.07 -12.08
N TRP A 52 -7.14 -14.90 -12.64
CA TRP A 52 -6.58 -13.79 -11.87
C TRP A 52 -7.68 -13.11 -11.05
N THR A 53 -7.42 -12.92 -9.76
CA THR A 53 -8.29 -12.17 -8.85
C THR A 53 -7.58 -10.91 -8.37
N VAL A 54 -8.36 -9.91 -7.98
CA VAL A 54 -7.82 -8.71 -7.32
C VAL A 54 -7.42 -9.09 -5.91
N GLY A 55 -6.13 -8.90 -5.60
CA GLY A 55 -5.62 -9.07 -4.24
C GLY A 55 -5.78 -7.76 -3.47
N ASP A 56 -4.82 -6.86 -3.67
CA ASP A 56 -4.76 -5.54 -3.04
C ASP A 56 -4.76 -4.44 -4.10
N GLN A 57 -5.17 -3.24 -3.68
CA GLN A 57 -5.09 -2.00 -4.45
C GLN A 57 -4.57 -0.90 -3.54
N VAL A 58 -3.56 -0.15 -3.99
CA VAL A 58 -2.93 0.95 -3.25
C VAL A 58 -3.00 2.23 -4.09
N PRO A 59 -3.38 3.39 -3.50
CA PRO A 59 -3.86 3.58 -2.14
C PRO A 59 -5.20 2.85 -1.88
N SER A 60 -5.33 2.23 -0.71
CA SER A 60 -6.50 1.45 -0.29
C SER A 60 -7.49 2.29 0.52
N THR A 61 -6.96 3.29 1.24
CA THR A 61 -7.73 4.25 2.03
C THR A 61 -7.27 5.68 1.74
N ASP A 62 -8.10 6.65 2.14
CA ASP A 62 -7.75 8.06 2.09
C ASP A 62 -6.45 8.38 2.86
N CYS A 63 -6.12 7.59 3.88
CA CYS A 63 -4.91 7.80 4.68
C CYS A 63 -3.61 7.37 3.99
N ASP A 64 -3.72 6.54 2.95
CA ASP A 64 -2.55 6.12 2.16
C ASP A 64 -2.13 7.22 1.17
N ILE A 65 -2.99 8.23 0.96
CA ILE A 65 -2.69 9.38 0.13
C ILE A 65 -1.67 10.26 0.85
N TYR A 66 -0.55 10.52 0.17
CA TYR A 66 0.51 11.37 0.70
C TYR A 66 -0.05 12.72 1.14
N ARG A 67 0.28 13.11 2.38
CA ARG A 67 -0.14 14.38 2.99
C ARG A 67 -1.65 14.59 3.06
N ARG A 68 -2.44 13.51 3.24
CA ARG A 68 -3.89 13.59 3.46
C ARG A 68 -4.25 14.50 4.64
N CYS A 69 -3.47 14.43 5.72
CA CYS A 69 -3.62 15.28 6.89
C CYS A 69 -2.43 16.25 7.01
N GLY A 70 -2.68 17.37 7.70
CA GLY A 70 -1.68 18.37 7.99
C GLY A 70 -0.64 17.92 9.02
N GLU A 71 0.35 18.78 9.24
CA GLU A 71 1.37 18.57 10.27
C GLU A 71 0.72 18.38 11.65
N PHE A 72 1.30 17.46 12.45
CA PHE A 72 0.82 17.11 13.79
C PHE A 72 -0.64 16.60 13.85
N ALA A 73 -1.18 16.13 12.72
CA ALA A 73 -2.50 15.50 12.63
C ALA A 73 -2.37 14.13 11.93
N PRO A 74 -2.27 13.01 12.66
CA PRO A 74 -2.27 11.68 12.04
C PRO A 74 -3.60 11.39 11.33
N CYS A 75 -3.52 10.59 10.28
CA CYS A 75 -4.70 10.07 9.58
C CYS A 75 -5.18 8.77 10.22
N ASN A 76 -6.48 8.64 10.43
CA ASN A 76 -7.13 7.43 10.89
C ASN A 76 -8.41 7.16 10.09
N HIS A 77 -8.36 6.17 9.20
CA HIS A 77 -9.47 5.80 8.31
C HIS A 77 -10.67 5.16 9.03
N GLN A 78 -10.52 4.77 10.30
CA GLN A 78 -11.60 4.17 11.10
C GLN A 78 -12.41 5.21 11.88
N LYS A 79 -11.97 6.47 11.92
CA LYS A 79 -12.65 7.55 12.63
C LYS A 79 -13.54 8.37 11.69
N THR A 80 -14.61 8.95 12.25
CA THR A 80 -15.49 9.89 11.54
C THR A 80 -14.75 11.13 11.04
N ARG A 81 -13.81 11.66 11.84
CA ARG A 81 -12.83 12.64 11.38
C ARG A 81 -11.52 11.92 11.08
N LEU A 82 -11.18 11.85 9.80
CA LEU A 82 -9.93 11.26 9.30
C LEU A 82 -8.69 11.85 9.96
N CYS A 83 -8.67 13.18 10.07
CA CYS A 83 -7.55 13.93 10.65
C CYS A 83 -7.95 14.49 12.01
N SER A 84 -7.13 14.23 13.02
CA SER A 84 -7.26 14.82 14.35
C SER A 84 -5.90 15.25 14.86
N CYS A 85 -5.81 16.47 15.41
CA CYS A 85 -4.58 16.93 16.06
C CYS A 85 -4.16 15.96 17.17
N ILE A 86 -2.86 15.69 17.25
CA ILE A 86 -2.31 14.98 18.41
C ILE A 86 -2.53 15.81 19.69
N ARG A 87 -2.45 15.14 20.85
CA ARG A 87 -2.63 15.81 22.14
C ARG A 87 -1.65 16.99 22.27
N GLY A 88 -2.19 18.14 22.69
CA GLY A 88 -1.42 19.39 22.83
C GLY A 88 -1.45 20.31 21.60
N PHE A 89 -2.01 19.85 20.47
CA PHE A 89 -2.17 20.65 19.26
C PHE A 89 -3.63 21.00 19.01
N ARG A 90 -3.85 22.11 18.29
CA ARG A 90 -5.18 22.58 17.87
C ARG A 90 -5.17 22.88 16.36
N PRO A 91 -6.34 22.82 15.70
CA PRO A 91 -6.45 23.24 14.30
C PRO A 91 -5.94 24.66 14.11
N ARG A 92 -5.13 24.89 13.06
CA ARG A 92 -4.63 26.23 12.73
C ARG A 92 -5.77 27.15 12.25
N THR A 93 -6.73 26.58 11.56
CA THR A 93 -7.96 27.21 11.12
C THR A 93 -9.11 26.37 11.66
N SER A 94 -9.93 27.01 12.48
CA SER A 94 -11.14 26.45 13.09
C SER A 94 -12.31 26.52 12.14
#